data_AF-A0A3R6WXN7-F1
#
_entry.id   AF-A0A3R6WXN7-F1
#
_cell.length_a   1.000
_cell.length_b   1.000
_cell.length_c   1.000
_cell.angle_alpha   90.00
_cell.angle_beta   90.00
_cell.angle_gamma   90.00
#
_symmetry.space_group_name_H-M   'P 1'
#
loop_
_entity.id
_entity.type
_entity.pdbx_description
1 polymer ?
#
loop_
_entity_poly.entity_id
_entity_poly.type
_entity_poly.pdbx_seq_one_letter_code
_entity_poly.pdbx_strand_id
1 'polypeptide(L)'
;MEYTQEKFGDTEYIFVNEKEPDRPMQYMAIKTKVMSMIQEKQLKDDHGELFGFGTHMFRHYYGVKLTEMHLDDWTIARLLEHKRLNNVQHYRKMSNQRMADETREVRQMMSDIIYMSLAGWGEEYEQIRQDD
;
A
#
# COMPACT_ATOMS: atom_id res chain seq x y z
N MET A 1 13.30 7.12 -19.86
CA MET A 1 13.32 8.35 -20.70
C MET A 1 13.84 8.01 -22.10
N GLU A 2 14.85 7.13 -22.19
CA GLU A 2 15.38 6.60 -23.45
C GLU A 2 14.30 6.13 -24.44
N TYR A 3 13.31 5.33 -24.03
CA TYR A 3 12.28 4.83 -24.95
C TYR A 3 11.55 5.91 -25.78
N THR A 4 11.12 7.00 -25.15
CA THR A 4 10.39 8.07 -25.86
C THR A 4 11.33 8.82 -26.79
N GLN A 5 12.55 9.10 -26.33
CA GLN A 5 13.56 9.80 -27.12
C GLN A 5 14.04 8.97 -28.32
N GLU A 6 14.26 7.67 -28.15
CA GLU A 6 14.64 6.74 -29.22
C GLU A 6 13.55 6.64 -30.29
N LYS A 7 12.27 6.70 -29.88
CA LYS A 7 11.13 6.46 -30.79
C LYS A 7 10.59 7.72 -31.45
N PHE A 8 10.59 8.85 -30.75
CA PHE A 8 9.97 10.10 -31.19
C PHE A 8 10.93 11.28 -31.25
N GLY A 9 12.19 11.10 -30.87
CA GLY A 9 13.18 12.18 -30.77
C GLY A 9 12.99 13.04 -29.52
N ASP A 10 13.60 14.21 -29.54
CA ASP A 10 13.46 15.18 -28.45
C ASP A 10 12.03 15.74 -28.43
N THR A 11 11.33 15.49 -27.33
CA THR A 11 9.93 15.87 -27.10
C THR A 11 9.81 16.58 -25.76
N GLU A 12 8.84 17.50 -25.64
CA GLU A 12 8.60 18.26 -24.40
C GLU A 12 8.13 17.36 -23.25
N TYR A 13 7.38 16.30 -23.55
CA TYR A 13 6.76 15.42 -22.56
C TYR A 13 7.42 14.05 -22.54
N ILE A 14 7.56 13.45 -21.35
CA ILE A 14 8.10 12.08 -21.21
C ILE A 14 7.15 11.03 -21.82
N PHE A 15 5.83 11.23 -21.68
CA PHE A 15 4.82 10.36 -22.27
C PHE A 15 4.05 11.14 -23.34
N VAL A 16 4.29 10.80 -24.59
CA VAL A 16 3.72 11.50 -25.75
C VAL A 16 2.61 10.70 -26.41
N ASN A 17 1.73 11.38 -27.14
CA ASN A 17 0.77 10.72 -28.00
C ASN A 17 1.49 10.09 -29.19
N GLU A 18 1.18 8.82 -29.49
CA GLU A 18 1.87 8.07 -30.55
C GLU A 18 1.64 8.63 -31.96
N LYS A 19 0.53 9.35 -32.18
CA LYS A 19 0.20 9.98 -33.46
C LYS A 19 0.65 11.44 -33.54
N GLU A 20 0.67 12.12 -32.40
CA GLU A 20 1.03 13.54 -32.28
C GLU A 20 2.05 13.71 -31.13
N PRO A 21 3.36 13.47 -31.37
CA PRO A 21 4.36 13.45 -30.32
C PRO A 21 4.54 14.78 -29.55
N ASP A 22 4.11 15.90 -30.13
CA ASP A 22 4.13 17.22 -29.47
C ASP A 22 3.07 17.35 -28.36
N ARG A 23 2.19 16.35 -28.21
CA ARG A 23 1.12 16.36 -27.21
C ARG A 23 1.34 15.30 -26.14
N PRO A 24 0.99 15.60 -24.88
CA PRO A 24 1.08 14.61 -23.81
C PRO A 24 0.08 13.47 -24.04
N MET A 25 0.49 12.28 -23.63
CA MET A 25 -0.38 11.10 -23.62
C MET A 25 -1.55 11.33 -22.65
N GLN A 26 -2.77 11.08 -23.12
CA GLN A 26 -3.96 11.17 -22.27
C GLN A 26 -3.95 10.06 -21.21
N TYR A 27 -4.45 10.37 -20.01
CA TYR A 27 -4.55 9.40 -18.93
C TYR A 27 -5.32 8.12 -19.33
N MET A 28 -6.39 8.24 -20.11
CA MET A 28 -7.12 7.07 -20.61
C MET A 28 -6.27 6.16 -21.49
N ALA A 29 -5.35 6.72 -22.30
CA ALA A 29 -4.42 5.91 -23.08
C ALA A 29 -3.45 5.13 -22.19
N ILE A 30 -2.93 5.76 -21.13
CA ILE A 30 -2.10 5.08 -20.12
C ILE A 30 -2.91 3.98 -19.43
N LYS A 31 -4.13 4.31 -18.97
CA LYS A 31 -5.01 3.36 -18.29
C LYS A 31 -5.29 2.13 -19.14
N THR A 32 -5.67 2.33 -20.41
CA THR A 32 -5.94 1.24 -21.34
C THR A 32 -4.71 0.37 -21.55
N LYS A 33 -3.53 0.97 -21.80
CA LYS A 33 -2.27 0.21 -21.96
C LYS A 33 -1.96 -0.66 -20.73
N VAL A 34 -2.10 -0.11 -19.52
CA VAL A 34 -1.84 -0.87 -18.29
C VAL A 34 -2.87 -1.98 -18.08
N MET A 35 -4.16 -1.72 -18.32
CA MET A 35 -5.20 -2.74 -18.25
C MET A 35 -4.97 -3.87 -19.27
N SER A 36 -4.57 -3.56 -20.50
CA SER A 36 -4.20 -4.57 -21.50
C SER A 36 -3.03 -5.43 -21.03
N MET A 37 -1.98 -4.81 -20.47
CA MET A 37 -0.85 -5.57 -19.91
C MET A 37 -1.26 -6.48 -18.74
N ILE A 38 -2.18 -6.04 -17.88
CA ILE A 38 -2.71 -6.85 -16.77
C ILE A 38 -3.43 -8.10 -17.33
N GLN A 39 -4.26 -7.92 -18.35
CA GLN A 39 -4.98 -9.01 -19.00
C GLN A 39 -4.01 -9.96 -19.72
N GLU A 40 -3.09 -9.45 -20.52
CA GLU A 40 -2.14 -10.25 -21.30
C GLU A 40 -1.21 -11.08 -20.38
N LYS A 41 -0.69 -10.45 -19.31
CA LYS A 41 0.21 -11.11 -18.36
C LYS A 41 -0.52 -11.88 -17.26
N GLN A 42 -1.85 -11.90 -17.28
CA GLN A 42 -2.69 -12.54 -16.26
C GLN A 42 -2.29 -12.12 -14.83
N LEU A 43 -2.08 -10.82 -14.62
CA LEU A 43 -1.72 -10.30 -13.29
C LEU A 43 -2.95 -10.35 -12.38
N LYS A 44 -2.93 -11.29 -11.44
CA LYS A 44 -4.05 -11.61 -10.56
C LYS A 44 -3.67 -11.42 -9.09
N ASP A 45 -4.68 -11.11 -8.29
CA ASP A 45 -4.57 -11.12 -6.84
C ASP A 45 -4.59 -12.54 -6.25
N ASP A 46 -4.53 -12.64 -4.92
CA ASP A 46 -4.50 -13.90 -4.19
C ASP A 46 -5.83 -14.70 -4.31
N HIS A 47 -6.90 -14.06 -4.79
CA HIS A 47 -8.19 -14.71 -5.07
C HIS A 47 -8.33 -15.14 -6.54
N GLY A 48 -7.32 -14.87 -7.37
CA GLY A 48 -7.31 -15.20 -8.79
C GLY A 48 -8.04 -14.19 -9.68
N GLU A 49 -8.43 -13.03 -9.12
CA GLU A 49 -9.08 -11.95 -9.87
C GLU A 49 -8.02 -11.04 -10.52
N LEU A 50 -8.29 -10.55 -11.74
CA LEU A 50 -7.37 -9.64 -12.41
C LEU A 50 -7.28 -8.30 -11.67
N PHE A 51 -6.06 -7.78 -11.56
CA PHE A 51 -5.87 -6.47 -10.94
C PHE A 51 -6.62 -5.36 -11.69
N GLY A 52 -7.24 -4.45 -10.94
CA GLY A 52 -7.69 -3.18 -11.47
C GLY A 52 -6.53 -2.21 -11.68
N PHE A 53 -6.73 -1.18 -12.52
CA PHE A 53 -5.81 -0.05 -12.61
C PHE A 53 -6.56 1.28 -12.44
N GLY A 54 -6.16 2.01 -11.41
CA GLY A 54 -6.70 3.32 -11.03
C GLY A 54 -5.59 4.33 -10.78
N THR A 55 -5.91 5.61 -10.93
CA THR A 55 -4.98 6.75 -10.83
C THR A 55 -4.13 6.74 -9.55
N HIS A 56 -4.67 6.22 -8.44
CA HIS A 56 -4.04 6.29 -7.13
C HIS A 56 -3.48 4.94 -6.65
N MET A 57 -3.63 3.87 -7.43
CA MET A 57 -3.21 2.52 -7.04
C MET A 57 -1.70 2.46 -6.73
N PHE A 58 -0.87 2.90 -7.68
CA PHE A 58 0.59 2.89 -7.47
C PHE A 58 1.01 3.73 -6.27
N ARG A 59 0.48 4.95 -6.13
CA ARG A 59 0.77 5.82 -4.99
C ARG A 59 0.33 5.17 -3.67
N HIS A 60 -0.79 4.45 -3.68
CA HIS A 60 -1.27 3.75 -2.50
C HIS A 60 -0.35 2.60 -2.09
N TYR A 61 -0.06 1.67 -3.01
CA TYR A 61 0.82 0.54 -2.75
C TYR A 61 2.24 0.97 -2.40
N TYR A 62 2.76 2.01 -3.06
CA TYR A 62 4.05 2.59 -2.70
C TYR A 62 4.05 3.09 -1.25
N GLY A 63 3.02 3.82 -0.82
CA GLY A 63 2.86 4.24 0.57
C GLY A 63 2.81 3.07 1.57
N VAL A 64 2.06 2.01 1.24
CA VAL A 64 2.01 0.78 2.06
C VAL A 64 3.40 0.13 2.17
N LYS A 65 4.14 -0.01 1.06
CA LYS A 65 5.50 -0.58 1.08
C LYS A 65 6.48 0.27 1.90
N LEU A 66 6.39 1.59 1.84
CA LEU A 66 7.20 2.45 2.69
C LEU A 66 6.88 2.26 4.19
N THR A 67 5.61 2.04 4.54
CA THR A 67 5.24 1.72 5.93
C THR A 67 5.72 0.33 6.38
N GLU A 68 5.69 -0.67 5.50
CA GLU A 68 6.20 -2.02 5.76
C GLU A 68 7.72 -2.02 5.97
N MET A 69 8.46 -1.14 5.30
CA MET A 69 9.90 -0.94 5.52
C MET A 69 10.21 -0.10 6.77
N HIS A 70 9.20 0.24 7.58
CA HIS A 70 9.32 1.00 8.82
C HIS A 70 9.93 2.40 8.67
N LEU A 71 9.73 3.06 7.52
CA LEU A 71 10.08 4.47 7.40
C LEU A 71 9.20 5.32 8.34
N ASP A 72 9.77 6.42 8.83
CA ASP A 72 9.06 7.38 9.65
C ASP A 72 8.03 8.17 8.82
N ASP A 73 6.97 8.66 9.48
CA ASP A 73 5.85 9.32 8.82
C ASP A 73 6.23 10.59 8.06
N TRP A 74 7.29 11.27 8.49
CA TRP A 74 7.77 12.47 7.82
C TRP A 74 8.44 12.12 6.49
N THR A 75 9.28 11.09 6.46
CA THR A 75 9.90 10.61 5.22
C THR A 75 8.86 10.07 4.23
N ILE A 76 7.87 9.31 4.71
CA ILE A 76 6.78 8.80 3.86
C ILE A 76 5.95 9.97 3.30
N ALA A 77 5.58 10.94 4.13
CA ALA A 77 4.84 12.12 3.67
C ALA A 77 5.63 12.91 2.63
N ARG A 78 6.96 13.04 2.79
CA ARG A 78 7.82 13.74 1.84
C ARG A 78 7.88 13.03 0.49
N LEU A 79 8.08 11.71 0.49
CA LEU A 79 8.15 10.89 -0.73
C LEU A 79 6.83 10.83 -1.50
N LEU A 80 5.70 10.86 -0.78
CA LEU A 80 4.37 10.87 -1.39
C LEU A 80 3.84 12.27 -1.69
N GLU A 81 4.60 13.32 -1.37
CA GLU A 81 4.21 14.74 -1.48
C GLU A 81 2.90 15.06 -0.71
N HIS A 82 2.79 14.57 0.52
CA HIS A 82 1.66 14.89 1.40
C HIS A 82 1.90 16.22 2.10
N LYS A 83 0.92 17.12 2.04
CA LYS A 83 0.95 18.41 2.76
C LYS A 83 0.81 18.26 4.29
N ARG A 84 0.30 17.12 4.76
CA ARG A 84 -0.02 16.85 6.17
C ARG A 84 0.30 15.40 6.52
N LEU A 85 0.80 15.17 7.74
CA LEU A 85 1.19 13.84 8.23
C LEU A 85 -0.01 12.92 8.51
N ASN A 86 -1.19 13.48 8.79
CA ASN A 86 -2.41 12.71 9.05
C ASN A 86 -2.78 11.77 7.90
N ASN A 87 -2.41 12.11 6.66
CA ASN A 87 -2.68 11.29 5.48
C ASN A 87 -1.86 9.99 5.44
N VAL A 88 -0.76 9.91 6.20
CA VAL A 88 0.10 8.70 6.28
C VAL A 88 -0.56 7.60 7.12
N GLN A 89 -1.41 7.97 8.07
CA GLN A 89 -2.12 7.04 8.96
C GLN A 89 -2.95 6.01 8.18
N HIS A 90 -3.46 6.37 7.01
CA HIS A 90 -4.22 5.47 6.14
C HIS A 90 -3.39 4.29 5.61
N TYR A 91 -2.07 4.45 5.47
CA TYR A 91 -1.18 3.35 5.08
C TYR A 91 -0.85 2.44 6.27
N ARG A 92 -0.61 3.02 7.45
CA ARG A 92 -0.30 2.27 8.68
C ARG A 92 -1.47 1.39 9.16
N LYS A 93 -2.71 1.87 9.04
CA LYS A 93 -3.90 1.12 9.47
C LYS A 93 -4.01 -0.25 8.77
N MET A 94 -3.54 -0.36 7.53
CA MET A 94 -3.53 -1.60 6.75
C MET A 94 -2.27 -2.44 7.00
N SER A 95 -1.09 -1.82 7.17
CA SER A 95 0.14 -2.53 7.58
C SER A 95 -0.04 -3.20 8.95
N ASN A 96 -0.78 -2.58 9.87
CA ASN A 96 -1.14 -3.17 11.15
C ASN A 96 -2.04 -4.41 11.01
N GLN A 97 -2.85 -4.54 9.97
CA GLN A 97 -3.67 -5.74 9.77
C GLN A 97 -2.78 -6.93 9.37
N ARG A 98 -1.86 -6.71 8.42
CA ARG A 98 -0.90 -7.74 8.00
C ARG A 98 0.11 -8.10 9.10
N MET A 99 0.59 -7.10 9.86
CA MET A 99 1.39 -7.32 11.06
C MET A 99 0.57 -8.01 12.16
N ALA A 100 -0.72 -7.71 12.32
CA ALA A 100 -1.60 -8.41 13.26
C ALA A 100 -1.85 -9.86 12.86
N ASP A 101 -1.93 -10.15 11.57
CA ASP A 101 -2.04 -11.50 11.04
C ASP A 101 -0.72 -12.26 11.24
N GLU A 102 0.43 -11.63 10.97
CA GLU A 102 1.78 -12.20 11.19
C GLU A 102 2.14 -12.37 12.68
N THR A 103 1.55 -11.56 13.58
CA THR A 103 1.77 -11.64 15.04
C THR A 103 0.64 -12.33 15.79
N ARG A 104 -0.35 -12.92 15.12
CA ARG A 104 -1.52 -13.54 15.78
C ARG A 104 -1.10 -14.68 16.71
N GLU A 105 -0.16 -15.51 16.30
CA GLU A 105 0.38 -16.61 17.12
C GLU A 105 1.23 -16.10 18.29
N VAL A 106 2.04 -15.07 18.07
CA VAL A 106 2.88 -14.44 19.12
C VAL A 106 2.03 -13.71 20.16
N ARG A 107 0.93 -13.08 19.73
CA ARG A 107 -0.02 -12.38 20.61
C ARG A 107 -0.85 -13.36 21.42
N GLN A 108 -1.21 -14.52 20.84
CA GLN A 108 -1.84 -15.63 21.56
C GLN A 108 -0.87 -16.19 22.62
N MET A 109 0.39 -16.43 22.25
CA MET A 109 1.43 -16.89 23.18
C MET A 109 1.69 -15.89 24.32
N MET A 110 1.75 -14.59 24.03
CA MET A 110 1.88 -13.54 25.07
C MET A 110 0.65 -13.47 25.96
N SER A 111 -0.55 -13.61 25.39
CA SER A 111 -1.80 -13.67 26.17
C SER A 111 -1.79 -14.89 27.08
N ASP A 112 -1.38 -16.06 26.59
CA ASP A 112 -1.31 -17.31 27.35
C ASP A 112 -0.27 -17.22 28.49
N ILE A 113 0.88 -16.58 28.26
CA ILE A 113 1.89 -16.30 29.30
C ILE A 113 1.34 -15.36 30.39
N ILE A 114 0.58 -14.33 29.99
CA ILE A 114 -0.08 -13.41 30.92
C ILE A 114 -1.19 -14.14 31.69
N TYR A 115 -2.00 -14.98 31.04
CA TYR A 115 -3.03 -15.81 31.68
C TYR A 115 -2.45 -16.80 32.69
N MET A 116 -1.33 -17.45 32.35
CA MET A 116 -0.60 -18.32 33.28
C MET A 116 -0.04 -17.56 34.48
N SER A 117 0.33 -16.29 34.28
CA SER A 117 0.85 -15.42 35.36
C SER A 117 -0.27 -14.87 36.26
N LEU A 118 -1.48 -14.69 35.71
CA LEU A 118 -2.66 -14.17 36.41
C LEU A 118 -3.46 -15.26 37.15
N ALA A 119 -3.27 -16.54 36.82
CA ALA A 119 -3.97 -17.67 37.47
C ALA A 119 -3.70 -17.83 38.98
N GLY A 120 -2.84 -17.00 39.57
CA GLY A 120 -2.57 -16.92 41.01
C GLY A 120 -2.94 -15.60 41.68
N TRP A 121 -3.61 -14.67 40.99
CA TRP A 121 -3.98 -13.36 41.52
C TRP A 121 -5.49 -13.34 41.87
N GLY A 122 -5.84 -12.88 43.07
CA GLY A 122 -7.20 -12.98 43.65
C GLY A 122 -8.27 -12.09 42.99
N GLU A 123 -9.51 -12.21 43.48
CA GLU A 123 -10.77 -11.66 42.92
C GLU A 123 -10.74 -10.20 42.46
N GLU A 124 -9.79 -9.39 42.93
CA GLU A 124 -9.65 -7.98 42.56
C GLU A 124 -9.38 -7.76 41.06
N TYR A 125 -8.86 -8.76 40.34
CA TYR A 125 -8.59 -8.66 38.89
C TYR A 125 -9.75 -9.10 37.98
N GLU A 126 -10.80 -9.74 38.51
CA GLU A 126 -11.96 -10.16 37.71
C GLU A 126 -12.90 -9.00 37.34
N GLN A 127 -12.80 -7.86 38.03
CA GLN A 127 -13.70 -6.72 37.80
C GLN A 127 -13.34 -5.88 36.57
N ILE A 128 -12.11 -5.98 36.04
CA ILE A 128 -11.67 -5.21 34.86
C ILE A 128 -12.29 -5.75 33.56
N ARG A 129 -12.95 -6.92 33.60
CA ARG A 129 -13.47 -7.62 32.41
C ARG A 129 -14.90 -7.25 31.97
N GLN A 130 -15.62 -6.37 32.69
CA GLN A 130 -17.02 -6.06 32.35
C GLN A 130 -17.24 -4.79 31.53
N ASP A 131 -16.19 -4.00 31.26
CA ASP A 131 -16.31 -2.73 30.51
C ASP A 131 -15.65 -2.77 29.11
N ASP A 132 -15.71 -3.91 28.42
CA ASP A 132 -15.42 -4.04 26.98
C ASP A 132 -16.66 -4.57 26.22
#